data_AF-A0AAJ1WYP9-F1
#
_entry.id   AF-A0AAJ1WYP9-F1
#
_cell.length_a   1.000
_cell.length_b   1.000
_cell.length_c   1.000
_cell.angle_alpha   90.00
_cell.angle_beta   90.00
_cell.angle_gamma   90.00
#
_symmetry.space_group_name_H-M   'P 1'
#
loop_
_entity.id
_entity.type
_entity.pdbx_description
1 polymer ?
#
loop_
_entity_poly.entity_id
_entity_poly.type
_entity_poly.pdbx_seq_one_letter_code
_entity_poly.pdbx_strand_id
1 'polypeptide(L)'
;MDGNQCYAFGFEPRTDAFAQCMMDLHQQRALTQANRNLYWQSHFAEQTRRREAQQDLYKQMSLQRSGDTRFPVCGAASDGGMDRRTMTWFGPNCRAR
;
A
#
# COMPACT_ATOMS: atom_id res chain seq x y z
N MET A 1 -6.73 22.96 18.49
CA MET A 1 -5.60 22.92 19.44
C MET A 1 -6.12 22.33 20.74
N ASP A 2 -5.43 21.34 21.30
CA ASP A 2 -5.83 20.62 22.52
C ASP A 2 -6.09 21.56 23.70
N GLY A 3 -5.40 22.70 23.75
CA GLY A 3 -5.57 23.70 24.82
C GLY A 3 -6.97 24.27 24.89
N ASN A 4 -7.64 24.43 23.74
CA ASN A 4 -9.03 24.89 23.70
C ASN A 4 -10.01 23.78 24.12
N GLN A 5 -9.67 22.51 23.87
CA GLN A 5 -10.51 21.39 24.29
C GLN A 5 -10.44 21.24 25.82
N CYS A 6 -9.24 21.19 26.39
CA CYS A 6 -9.08 21.13 27.84
C CYS A 6 -9.70 22.35 28.55
N TYR A 7 -9.50 23.55 28.01
CA TYR A 7 -10.15 24.75 28.55
C TYR A 7 -11.68 24.67 28.50
N ALA A 8 -12.25 24.22 27.38
CA ALA A 8 -13.71 24.08 27.23
C ALA A 8 -14.31 23.01 28.17
N PHE A 9 -13.54 22.01 28.56
CA PHE A 9 -13.92 21.01 29.58
C PHE A 9 -13.77 21.54 31.03
N GLY A 10 -13.34 22.79 31.21
CA GLY A 10 -13.26 23.44 32.52
C GLY A 10 -11.90 23.32 33.22
N PHE A 11 -10.86 22.83 32.54
CA PHE A 11 -9.51 22.82 33.09
C PHE A 11 -8.90 24.22 33.04
N GLU A 12 -8.46 24.73 34.20
CA GLU A 12 -7.78 26.03 34.28
C GLU A 12 -6.38 25.96 33.66
N PRO A 13 -6.02 26.87 32.73
CA PRO A 13 -4.68 26.91 32.17
C PRO A 13 -3.61 27.08 33.25
N ARG A 14 -2.42 26.52 33.01
CA ARG A 14 -1.27 26.53 33.94
C ARG A 14 -1.46 25.69 35.22
N THR A 15 -2.43 24.80 35.24
CA THR A 15 -2.59 23.79 36.30
C THR A 15 -2.09 22.42 35.84
N ASP A 16 -1.72 21.57 36.80
CA ASP A 16 -1.32 20.19 36.52
C ASP A 16 -2.45 19.38 35.87
N ALA A 17 -3.71 19.66 36.27
CA ALA A 17 -4.88 19.03 35.68
C ALA A 17 -5.05 19.38 34.19
N PHE A 18 -4.78 20.64 33.82
CA PHE A 18 -4.76 21.06 32.43
C PHE A 18 -3.62 20.40 31.64
N ALA A 19 -2.43 20.32 32.23
CA ALA A 19 -1.29 19.63 31.61
C ALA A 19 -1.60 18.15 31.38
N GLN A 20 -2.25 17.48 32.34
CA GLN A 20 -2.67 16.09 32.21
C GLN A 20 -3.69 15.91 31.07
N CYS A 21 -4.73 16.74 31.00
CA CYS A 21 -5.70 16.70 29.90
C CYS A 21 -5.02 16.86 28.52
N MET A 22 -4.07 17.80 28.41
CA MET A 22 -3.30 18.02 27.19
C MET A 22 -2.47 16.80 26.78
N MET A 23 -1.82 16.15 27.75
CA MET A 23 -1.06 14.93 27.51
C MET A 23 -1.95 13.78 27.05
N ASP A 24 -3.12 13.61 27.66
CA ASP A 24 -4.07 12.55 27.31
C ASP A 24 -4.61 12.74 25.88
N LEU A 25 -4.99 13.97 25.52
CA LEU A 25 -5.44 14.29 24.16
C LEU A 25 -4.33 14.05 23.13
N HIS A 26 -3.09 14.42 23.45
CA HIS A 26 -1.95 14.14 22.59
C HIS A 26 -1.73 12.64 22.39
N GLN A 27 -1.75 11.86 23.48
CA GLN A 27 -1.61 10.40 23.43
C GLN A 27 -2.73 9.75 22.62
N GLN A 28 -3.99 10.15 22.84
CA GLN A 28 -5.13 9.65 22.08
C GLN A 28 -5.00 9.95 20.58
N ARG A 29 -4.55 11.16 20.23
CA ARG A 29 -4.29 11.52 18.82
C ARG A 29 -3.16 10.70 18.23
N ALA A 30 -2.06 10.49 18.96
CA ALA A 30 -0.95 9.66 18.53
C ALA A 30 -1.38 8.21 18.28
N LEU A 31 -2.16 7.61 19.19
CA LEU A 31 -2.73 6.27 19.03
C LEU A 31 -3.67 6.19 17.82
N THR A 32 -4.54 7.18 17.64
CA THR A 32 -5.46 7.23 16.48
C THR A 32 -4.70 7.32 15.16
N GLN A 33 -3.64 8.12 15.11
CA GLN A 33 -2.77 8.24 13.94
C GLN A 33 -2.00 6.94 13.67
N ALA A 34 -1.43 6.32 14.69
CA ALA A 34 -0.72 5.04 14.57
C ALA A 34 -1.66 3.94 14.03
N ASN A 35 -2.89 3.86 14.56
CA ASN A 35 -3.86 2.86 14.14
C ASN A 35 -4.31 3.08 12.68
N ARG A 36 -4.52 4.34 12.28
CA ARG A 36 -4.77 4.69 10.87
C ARG A 36 -3.63 4.27 9.95
N ASN A 37 -2.38 4.51 10.36
CA ASN A 37 -1.21 4.13 9.57
C ASN A 37 -1.13 2.60 9.41
N LEU A 38 -1.39 1.83 10.47
CA LEU A 38 -1.43 0.37 10.43
C LEU A 38 -2.53 -0.15 9.50
N TYR A 39 -3.73 0.43 9.55
CA TYR A 39 -4.83 0.10 8.66
C TYR A 39 -4.45 0.31 7.18
N TRP A 40 -3.86 1.46 6.86
CA TRP A 40 -3.41 1.73 5.49
C TRP A 40 -2.31 0.76 5.06
N GLN A 41 -1.32 0.50 5.91
CA GLN A 41 -0.25 -0.47 5.62
C GLN A 41 -0.79 -1.86 5.32
N SER A 42 -1.74 -2.37 6.12
CA SER A 42 -2.34 -3.69 5.89
C SER A 42 -3.16 -3.75 4.60
N HIS A 43 -3.91 -2.69 4.30
CA HIS A 43 -4.69 -2.59 3.07
C HIS A 43 -3.78 -2.57 1.83
N PHE A 44 -2.72 -1.77 1.84
CA PHE A 44 -1.74 -1.73 0.73
C PHE A 44 -0.95 -3.03 0.60
N ALA A 45 -0.61 -3.70 1.71
CA ALA A 45 0.06 -4.99 1.67
C ALA A 45 -0.79 -6.05 0.95
N GLU A 46 -2.09 -6.14 1.26
CA GLU A 46 -2.98 -7.10 0.60
C GLU A 46 -3.14 -6.81 -0.90
N GLN A 47 -3.32 -5.54 -1.28
CA GLN A 47 -3.41 -5.16 -2.69
C GLN A 47 -2.12 -5.47 -3.45
N THR A 48 -0.95 -5.25 -2.81
CA THR A 48 0.35 -5.54 -3.39
C THR A 48 0.53 -7.04 -3.61
N ARG A 49 0.20 -7.88 -2.61
CA ARG A 49 0.24 -9.35 -2.75
C ARG A 49 -0.59 -9.88 -3.91
N ARG A 50 -1.82 -9.35 -4.09
CA ARG A 50 -2.69 -9.75 -5.20
C ARG A 50 -2.10 -9.37 -6.56
N ARG A 51 -1.52 -8.16 -6.66
CA ARG A 51 -0.86 -7.69 -7.89
C ARG A 51 0.37 -8.53 -8.22
N GLU A 52 1.18 -8.86 -7.23
CA GLU A 52 2.36 -9.72 -7.41
C GLU A 52 1.96 -11.13 -7.87
N ALA A 53 0.96 -11.75 -7.24
CA ALA A 53 0.44 -13.05 -7.65
C ALA A 53 -0.08 -13.03 -9.10
N GLN A 54 -0.80 -11.97 -9.49
CA GLN A 54 -1.26 -11.79 -10.87
C GLN A 54 -0.10 -11.66 -11.86
N GLN A 55 0.95 -10.91 -11.50
CA GLN A 55 2.15 -10.78 -12.32
C GLN A 55 2.87 -12.11 -12.49
N ASP A 56 2.98 -12.93 -11.44
CA ASP A 56 3.60 -14.25 -11.52
C ASP A 56 2.82 -15.21 -12.43
N LEU A 57 1.48 -15.17 -12.37
CA LEU A 57 0.65 -15.91 -13.32
C LEU A 57 0.90 -15.47 -14.77
N TYR A 58 1.01 -14.16 -15.02
CA TYR A 58 1.27 -13.63 -16.36
C TYR A 58 2.65 -14.02 -16.89
N LYS A 59 3.68 -14.04 -16.01
CA LYS A 59 5.00 -14.58 -16.35
C LYS A 59 4.89 -16.03 -16.80
N GLN A 60 4.29 -16.89 -15.99
CA GLN A 60 4.14 -18.31 -16.31
C GLN A 60 3.38 -18.53 -17.63
N MET A 61 2.26 -17.85 -17.85
CA MET A 61 1.49 -17.98 -19.09
C MET A 61 2.28 -17.52 -20.32
N SER A 62 2.99 -16.40 -20.23
CA SER A 62 3.79 -15.90 -21.36
C SER A 62 4.94 -16.87 -21.69
N LEU A 63 5.57 -17.47 -20.68
CA LEU A 63 6.61 -18.48 -20.85
C LEU A 63 6.08 -19.77 -21.47
N GLN A 64 4.92 -20.25 -21.01
CA GLN A 64 4.27 -21.45 -21.58
C GLN A 64 3.94 -21.30 -23.07
N ARG A 65 3.70 -20.07 -23.54
CA ARG A 65 3.41 -19.76 -24.94
C ARG A 65 4.65 -19.41 -25.75
N SER A 66 5.84 -19.48 -25.16
CA SER A 66 7.08 -19.26 -25.90
C SER A 66 7.17 -20.26 -27.06
N GLY A 67 7.50 -19.76 -28.24
CA GLY A 67 7.49 -20.53 -29.50
C GLY A 67 6.12 -20.65 -30.20
N ASP A 68 5.00 -20.35 -29.54
CA ASP A 68 3.68 -20.37 -30.20
C ASP A 68 3.48 -19.12 -31.06
N THR A 69 3.53 -19.28 -32.38
CA THR A 69 3.44 -18.18 -33.36
C THR A 69 2.10 -17.44 -33.35
N ARG A 70 1.06 -18.02 -32.76
CA ARG A 70 -0.29 -17.42 -32.67
C ARG A 70 -0.38 -16.26 -31.68
N PHE A 71 0.54 -16.19 -30.71
CA PHE A 71 0.58 -15.09 -29.73
C PHE A 71 1.66 -14.07 -30.10
N PRO A 72 1.40 -12.75 -30.01
CA PRO A 72 2.44 -11.75 -30.22
C PRO A 72 3.51 -11.83 -29.12
N VAL A 73 4.74 -11.39 -29.41
CA VAL A 73 5.78 -11.26 -28.39
C VAL A 73 5.40 -10.13 -27.41
N CYS A 74 5.52 -10.39 -26.11
CA CYS A 74 5.24 -9.38 -25.10
C CYS A 74 6.13 -8.14 -25.26
N GLY A 75 5.58 -6.96 -25.00
CA GLY A 75 6.27 -5.69 -25.11
C GLY A 75 5.74 -4.65 -24.11
N ALA A 76 6.19 -3.41 -24.25
CA ALA A 76 5.83 -2.33 -23.32
C ALA A 76 4.33 -2.01 -23.25
N ALA A 77 3.59 -2.34 -24.30
CA ALA A 77 2.15 -2.15 -24.39
C ALA A 77 1.32 -3.34 -23.86
N SER A 78 1.96 -4.40 -23.35
CA SER A 78 1.24 -5.58 -22.83
C SER A 78 0.73 -5.34 -21.40
N ASP A 79 -0.46 -5.87 -21.06
CA ASP A 79 -1.14 -5.70 -19.76
C ASP A 79 -0.42 -6.33 -18.55
N GLY A 80 0.76 -6.91 -18.72
CA GLY A 80 1.57 -7.45 -17.63
C GLY A 80 2.64 -6.47 -17.17
N GLY A 81 3.86 -6.69 -17.62
CA GLY A 81 5.00 -5.86 -17.23
C GLY A 81 6.33 -6.41 -17.74
N MET A 82 7.42 -5.83 -17.25
CA MET A 82 8.78 -6.31 -17.52
C MET A 82 9.34 -6.98 -16.26
N ASP A 83 9.85 -8.20 -16.40
CA ASP A 83 10.66 -8.81 -15.36
C ASP A 83 12.04 -8.14 -15.38
N ARG A 84 12.38 -7.44 -14.29
CA ARG A 84 13.63 -6.68 -14.20
C ARG A 84 14.87 -7.56 -14.06
N ARG A 85 14.72 -8.86 -13.75
CA ARG A 85 15.84 -9.81 -13.64
C ARG A 85 16.29 -10.30 -15.01
N THR A 86 15.33 -10.64 -15.86
CA THR A 86 15.58 -11.17 -17.22
C THR A 86 15.48 -10.08 -18.29
N MET A 87 14.98 -8.90 -17.94
CA MET A 87 14.64 -7.81 -18.87
C MET A 87 13.66 -8.24 -19.97
N THR A 88 12.80 -9.22 -19.68
CA THR A 88 11.79 -9.73 -20.61
C THR A 88 10.40 -9.24 -20.23
N TRP A 89 9.61 -8.86 -21.24
CA TRP A 89 8.21 -8.52 -21.07
C TRP A 89 7.36 -9.79 -20.90
N PHE A 90 6.30 -9.69 -20.10
CA PHE A 90 5.32 -10.74 -19.87
C PHE A 90 3.90 -10.14 -19.85
N GLY A 91 2.88 -10.98 -20.09
CA GLY A 91 1.50 -10.52 -20.11
C GLY A 91 0.49 -11.63 -20.42
N PRO A 92 -0.81 -11.34 -20.25
CA PRO A 92 -1.86 -12.36 -20.30
C PRO A 92 -2.19 -12.86 -21.71
N ASN A 93 -1.86 -12.11 -22.76
CA ASN A 93 -2.26 -12.40 -24.16
C ASN A 93 -1.07 -12.35 -25.12
N CYS A 94 0.14 -12.59 -24.61
CA CYS A 94 1.38 -12.57 -25.39
C CYS A 94 2.29 -13.74 -24.97
N ARG A 95 3.35 -13.98 -25.75
CA ARG A 95 4.41 -14.94 -25.44
C ARG A 95 5.68 -14.24 -24.99
N ALA A 96 6.43 -14.90 -24.13
CA ALA A 96 7.81 -14.53 -23.84
C ALA A 96 8.66 -14.67 -25.11
N ARG A 97 9.75 -13.90 -25.17
CA ARG A 97 10.72 -13.98 -26.27
C ARG A 97 11.49 -15.29 -26.23
#